data_AF-A0A7Y3WZX0-F1
#
_entry.id   AF-A0A7Y3WZX0-F1
#
_cell.length_a   1.000
_cell.length_b   1.000
_cell.length_c   1.000
_cell.angle_alpha   90.00
_cell.angle_beta   90.00
_cell.angle_gamma   90.00
#
_symmetry.space_group_name_H-M   'P 1'
#
loop_
_entity.id
_entity.type
_entity.pdbx_description
1 polymer ?
#
loop_
_entity_poly.entity_id
_entity_poly.type
_entity_poly.pdbx_seq_one_letter_code
_entity_poly.pdbx_strand_id
1 'polypeptide(L)'
;MRALAILLIFWAGIGSCLACEPASIDWQHFFAQYDRNGNGQISEREFKRVGGFFPYHWPNRPYLSHRNLFAKLDINQDGALDQDELLGVYTMLSNPCLGLPD
;
A
#
# COMPACT_ATOMS: atom_id res chain seq x y z
N MET A 1 -51.76 -6.46 36.03
CA MET A 1 -50.57 -6.65 36.89
C MET A 1 -49.33 -6.61 35.99
N ARG A 2 -48.23 -5.99 36.44
CA ARG A 2 -47.01 -5.80 35.63
C ARG A 2 -45.91 -6.81 36.03
N ALA A 3 -45.31 -7.46 35.04
CA ALA A 3 -43.96 -8.05 35.03
C ALA A 3 -43.57 -8.15 33.53
N LEU A 4 -42.43 -7.65 33.03
CA LEU A 4 -41.04 -8.11 33.29
C LEU A 4 -40.92 -9.62 33.03
N ALA A 5 -40.01 -10.19 32.23
CA ALA A 5 -38.89 -9.71 31.41
C ALA A 5 -38.61 -10.81 30.33
N ILE A 6 -37.74 -10.68 29.31
CA ILE A 6 -36.76 -9.66 28.89
C ILE A 6 -36.63 -9.71 27.35
N LEU A 7 -36.10 -8.67 26.69
CA LEU A 7 -35.68 -8.73 25.27
C LEU A 7 -34.36 -9.49 25.14
N LEU A 8 -34.41 -10.80 24.84
CA LEU A 8 -33.24 -11.54 24.36
C LEU A 8 -33.01 -11.24 22.87
N ILE A 9 -32.70 -9.97 22.57
CA ILE A 9 -31.82 -9.68 21.44
C ILE A 9 -30.50 -10.35 21.82
N PHE A 10 -30.23 -11.51 21.24
CA PHE A 10 -28.93 -12.14 21.37
C PHE A 10 -27.92 -11.13 20.81
N TRP A 11 -27.22 -10.44 21.70
CA TRP A 11 -25.93 -9.84 21.43
C TRP A 11 -24.95 -10.99 21.12
N ALA A 12 -25.11 -11.59 19.95
CA ALA A 12 -23.96 -11.90 19.12
C ALA A 12 -23.35 -10.54 18.75
N GLY A 13 -22.71 -9.92 19.75
CA GLY A 13 -21.86 -8.77 19.55
C GLY A 13 -20.86 -9.23 18.51
N ILE A 14 -20.94 -8.63 17.33
CA ILE A 14 -20.00 -8.91 16.25
C ILE A 14 -18.68 -8.37 16.79
N GLY A 15 -17.94 -9.27 17.43
CA GLY A 15 -16.53 -9.13 17.74
C GLY A 15 -15.79 -9.15 16.41
N SER A 16 -15.99 -8.11 15.61
CA SER A 16 -15.05 -7.68 14.61
C SER A 16 -13.79 -7.32 15.38
N CYS A 17 -13.00 -8.34 15.71
CA CYS A 17 -11.56 -8.17 15.73
C CYS A 17 -11.24 -7.39 14.47
N LEU A 18 -10.60 -6.22 14.63
CA LEU A 18 -10.06 -5.45 13.53
C LEU A 18 -8.89 -6.26 12.96
N ALA A 19 -9.22 -7.34 12.26
CA ALA A 19 -8.32 -8.06 11.39
C ALA A 19 -7.94 -7.05 10.32
N CYS A 20 -6.77 -6.45 10.48
CA CYS A 20 -6.25 -5.49 9.53
C CYS A 20 -5.97 -6.26 8.24
N GLU A 21 -6.90 -6.16 7.29
CA GLU A 21 -6.80 -6.75 5.97
C GLU A 21 -5.48 -6.30 5.33
N PRO A 22 -4.75 -7.17 4.61
CA PRO A 22 -3.46 -6.80 4.06
C PRO A 22 -3.61 -5.56 3.19
N ALA A 23 -2.92 -4.49 3.60
CA ALA A 23 -2.91 -3.23 2.90
C ALA A 23 -2.63 -3.44 1.40
N SER A 24 -3.50 -2.94 0.54
CA SER A 24 -3.27 -2.90 -0.91
C SER A 24 -3.01 -1.46 -1.34
N ILE A 25 -2.03 -1.30 -2.22
CA ILE A 25 -1.73 -0.03 -2.88
C ILE A 25 -2.82 0.25 -3.90
N ASP A 26 -3.38 1.46 -3.86
CA ASP A 26 -4.29 1.93 -4.92
C ASP A 26 -3.46 2.30 -6.17
N TRP A 27 -3.25 1.31 -7.03
CA TRP A 27 -2.52 1.49 -8.28
C TRP A 27 -3.17 2.51 -9.22
N GLN A 28 -4.50 2.59 -9.25
CA GLN A 28 -5.19 3.56 -10.11
C GLN A 28 -4.90 4.99 -9.66
N HIS A 29 -4.96 5.26 -8.35
CA HIS A 29 -4.58 6.55 -7.80
C HIS A 29 -3.08 6.84 -7.99
N PHE A 30 -2.22 5.83 -7.78
CA PHE A 30 -0.77 5.94 -7.96
C PHE A 30 -0.39 6.34 -9.39
N PHE A 31 -0.89 5.64 -10.41
CA PHE A 31 -0.65 6.01 -11.80
C PHE A 31 -1.24 7.38 -12.13
N ALA A 32 -2.48 7.69 -11.70
CA ALA A 32 -3.09 9.00 -11.92
C ALA A 32 -2.31 10.18 -11.29
N GLN A 33 -1.53 9.93 -10.24
CA GLN A 33 -0.69 10.95 -9.58
C GLN A 33 0.70 11.08 -10.21
N TYR A 34 1.30 9.97 -10.66
CA TYR A 34 2.72 9.90 -11.02
C TYR A 34 3.02 9.65 -12.50
N ASP A 35 2.19 8.91 -13.25
CA ASP A 35 2.33 8.83 -14.71
C ASP A 35 1.88 10.16 -15.32
N ARG A 36 2.85 10.94 -15.81
CA ARG A 36 2.61 12.29 -16.34
C ARG A 36 2.47 12.34 -17.85
N ASN A 37 2.94 11.29 -18.52
CA ASN A 37 2.88 11.21 -19.97
C ASN A 37 1.72 10.32 -20.47
N GLY A 38 1.14 9.51 -19.58
CA GLY A 38 -0.02 8.66 -19.84
C GLY A 38 0.29 7.36 -20.59
N ASN A 39 1.53 6.86 -20.50
CA ASN A 39 1.94 5.63 -21.20
C ASN A 39 1.71 4.33 -20.39
N GLY A 40 1.16 4.42 -19.18
CA GLY A 40 0.89 3.26 -18.32
C GLY A 40 2.12 2.70 -17.62
N GLN A 41 3.23 3.43 -17.59
CA GLN A 41 4.49 3.04 -16.95
C GLN A 41 5.07 4.24 -16.18
N ILE A 42 5.93 3.99 -15.19
CA ILE A 42 6.56 5.06 -14.42
C ILE A 42 8.04 5.17 -14.79
N SER A 43 8.42 6.21 -15.52
CA SER A 43 9.83 6.46 -15.82
C SER A 43 10.63 6.86 -14.58
N GLU A 44 11.97 6.69 -14.60
CA GLU A 44 12.86 7.14 -13.52
C GLU A 44 12.68 8.65 -13.17
N ARG A 45 12.19 9.47 -14.11
CA ARG A 45 11.92 10.91 -13.93
C ARG A 45 10.60 11.21 -13.22
N GLU A 46 9.63 10.31 -13.34
CA GLU A 46 8.35 10.36 -12.64
C GLU A 46 8.51 9.74 -11.24
N PHE A 47 9.21 8.60 -11.15
CA PHE A 47 9.48 7.91 -9.89
C PHE A 47 10.18 8.77 -8.83
N LYS A 48 11.07 9.69 -9.24
CA LYS A 48 11.73 10.67 -8.35
C LYS A 48 10.78 11.58 -7.57
N ARG A 49 9.48 11.58 -7.89
CA ARG A 49 8.43 12.36 -7.22
C ARG A 49 7.57 11.52 -6.28
N VAL A 50 7.74 10.20 -6.26
CA VAL A 50 6.97 9.28 -5.43
C VAL A 50 7.26 9.53 -3.96
N GLY A 51 6.24 9.95 -3.19
CA GLY A 51 6.36 10.19 -1.75
C GLY A 51 6.12 8.96 -0.88
N GLY A 52 5.66 7.86 -1.47
CA GLY A 52 5.18 6.65 -0.80
C GLY A 52 4.16 5.92 -1.68
N PHE A 53 3.65 4.80 -1.16
CA PHE A 53 2.74 3.90 -1.87
C PHE A 53 1.49 3.67 -1.01
N PHE A 54 0.64 4.69 -0.86
CA PHE A 54 -0.46 4.68 0.11
C PHE A 54 -1.28 3.36 0.05
N PRO A 55 -1.51 2.68 1.19
CA PRO A 55 -1.30 3.14 2.57
C PRO A 55 0.11 2.92 3.14
N TYR A 56 1.06 2.42 2.35
CA TYR A 56 2.46 2.25 2.76
C TYR A 56 3.22 3.58 2.72
N HIS A 57 3.95 3.86 3.80
CA HIS A 57 4.86 5.00 3.86
C HIS A 57 6.20 4.69 3.18
N TRP A 58 6.94 5.74 2.81
CA TRP A 58 8.33 5.56 2.38
C TRP A 58 9.17 5.05 3.56
N PRO A 59 9.96 3.97 3.40
CA PRO A 59 10.68 3.37 4.52
C PRO A 59 11.73 4.35 5.03
N ASN A 60 11.81 4.55 6.34
CA ASN A 60 12.73 5.51 6.97
C ASN A 60 14.19 5.00 7.01
N ARG A 61 14.71 4.60 5.84
CA ARG A 61 16.03 4.02 5.63
C ARG A 61 16.87 5.00 4.79
N PRO A 62 17.86 5.71 5.37
CA PRO A 62 18.57 6.80 4.67
C PRO A 62 19.36 6.35 3.42
N TYR A 63 19.60 5.04 3.26
CA TYR A 63 20.27 4.46 2.09
C TYR A 63 19.32 4.08 0.94
N LEU A 64 18.00 4.09 1.19
CA LEU A 64 16.97 3.75 0.21
C LEU A 64 16.46 5.02 -0.47
N SER A 65 17.27 5.50 -1.42
CA SER A 65 16.90 6.59 -2.34
C SER A 65 15.93 6.11 -3.41
N HIS A 66 15.19 7.04 -4.03
CA HIS A 66 14.36 6.77 -5.21
C HIS A 66 15.10 6.01 -6.30
N ARG A 67 16.36 6.37 -6.56
CA ARG A 67 17.20 5.70 -7.57
C ARG A 67 17.52 4.25 -7.19
N ASN A 68 17.78 3.98 -5.92
CA ASN A 68 18.11 2.65 -5.43
C ASN A 68 16.86 1.75 -5.38
N LEU A 69 15.68 2.30 -5.10
CA LEU A 69 14.42 1.56 -5.17
C LEU A 69 14.01 1.30 -6.62
N PHE A 70 14.08 2.31 -7.49
CA PHE A 70 13.81 2.18 -8.92
C PHE A 70 14.63 1.05 -9.55
N ALA A 71 15.95 1.09 -9.41
CA ALA A 71 16.87 0.08 -9.96
C ALA A 71 16.78 -1.32 -9.27
N LYS A 72 15.88 -1.49 -8.30
CA LYS A 72 15.52 -2.80 -7.70
C LYS A 72 14.17 -3.32 -8.20
N LEU A 73 13.32 -2.44 -8.73
CA LEU A 73 12.00 -2.78 -9.28
C LEU A 73 12.09 -2.95 -10.81
N ASP A 74 12.93 -2.15 -11.48
CA ASP A 74 13.28 -2.24 -12.91
C ASP A 74 14.12 -3.51 -13.14
N ILE A 75 13.41 -4.63 -13.35
CA ILE A 75 13.98 -5.97 -13.51
C ILE A 75 14.45 -6.14 -14.96
N ASN A 76 13.69 -5.58 -15.91
CA ASN A 76 13.96 -5.71 -17.33
C ASN A 76 15.07 -4.74 -17.84
N GLN A 77 15.38 -3.69 -17.07
CA GLN A 77 16.37 -2.64 -17.33
C GLN A 77 16.04 -1.70 -18.51
N ASP A 78 14.75 -1.49 -18.81
CA ASP A 78 14.28 -0.59 -19.87
C ASP A 78 14.20 0.89 -19.44
N GLY A 79 14.31 1.18 -18.13
CA GLY A 79 14.29 2.54 -17.58
C GLY A 79 12.91 3.11 -17.29
N ALA A 80 11.87 2.28 -17.36
CA ALA A 80 10.55 2.51 -16.79
C ALA A 80 10.27 1.48 -15.68
N LEU A 81 9.05 1.53 -15.12
CA LEU A 81 8.48 0.48 -14.28
C LEU A 81 7.08 0.19 -14.81
N ASP A 82 6.85 -1.05 -15.20
CA ASP A 82 5.51 -1.52 -15.51
C ASP A 82 4.71 -1.88 -14.24
N GLN A 83 3.46 -2.33 -14.43
CA GLN A 83 2.59 -2.68 -13.32
C GLN A 83 3.11 -3.89 -12.51
N ASP A 84 3.70 -4.90 -13.16
CA ASP A 84 4.17 -6.11 -12.51
C ASP A 84 5.48 -5.86 -11.75
N GLU A 85 6.37 -5.04 -12.29
CA GLU A 85 7.57 -4.54 -11.61
C GLU A 85 7.23 -3.71 -10.37
N LEU A 86 6.21 -2.86 -10.45
CA LEU A 86 5.70 -2.09 -9.32
C LEU A 86 5.13 -2.99 -8.20
N LEU A 87 4.56 -4.17 -8.50
CA LEU A 87 4.16 -5.14 -7.46
C LEU A 87 5.35 -5.63 -6.62
N GLY A 88 6.58 -5.58 -7.15
CA GLY A 88 7.80 -5.87 -6.40
C GLY A 88 7.95 -5.05 -5.11
N VAL A 89 7.30 -3.89 -5.03
CA VAL A 89 7.36 -2.98 -3.87
C VAL A 89 6.83 -3.63 -2.58
N TYR A 90 5.86 -4.55 -2.67
CA TYR A 90 5.33 -5.28 -1.51
C TYR A 90 6.38 -6.16 -0.82
N THR A 91 7.46 -6.51 -1.51
CA THR A 91 8.59 -7.26 -0.92
C THR A 91 9.58 -6.36 -0.16
N MET A 92 9.50 -5.04 -0.34
CA MET A 92 10.47 -4.07 0.17
C MET A 92 9.90 -3.10 1.22
N LEU A 93 8.57 -2.98 1.31
CA LEU A 93 7.86 -2.14 2.27
C LEU A 93 7.23 -2.97 3.39
N SER A 94 7.31 -2.45 4.62
CA SER A 94 6.63 -3.04 5.77
C SER A 94 5.11 -2.89 5.61
N ASN A 95 4.36 -3.98 5.76
CA ASN A 95 2.90 -3.91 5.76
C ASN A 95 2.43 -3.12 7.01
N PRO A 96 1.72 -1.97 6.84
CA PRO A 96 1.31 -1.12 7.97
C PRO A 96 0.37 -1.84 8.96
N CYS A 97 -0.32 -2.90 8.53
CA CYS A 97 -1.14 -3.74 9.39
C CYS A 97 -0.36 -4.60 10.40
N LEU A 98 0.96 -4.77 10.23
CA LEU A 98 1.76 -5.58 11.16
C LEU A 98 2.09 -4.84 12.47
N GLY A 99 1.90 -3.53 12.53
CA GLY A 99 2.24 -2.72 13.72
C GLY A 99 3.73 -2.71 14.09
N LEU A 100 4.59 -3.16 13.17
CA LEU A 100 6.04 -3.19 13.33
C LEU A 100 6.65 -1.84 12.88
N PRO A 101 7.60 -1.26 13.63
CA PRO A 101 8.37 -0.10 13.16
C PRO A 101 9.31 -0.48 11.99
N ASP A 102 9.53 0.45 11.07
CA ASP A 102 10.36 0.30 9.86
C ASP A 102 11.88 0.20 10.12
#